data_AF-B9XDI9-F1
#
_entry.id   AF-B9XDI9-F1
#
_cell.length_a   1.000
_cell.length_b   1.000
_cell.length_c   1.000
_cell.angle_alpha   90.00
_cell.angle_beta   90.00
_cell.angle_gamma   90.00
#
_symmetry.space_group_name_H-M   'P 1'
#
loop_
_entity.id
_entity.type
_entity.pdbx_description
1 polymer ?
#
loop_
_entity_poly.entity_id
_entity_poly.type
_entity_poly.pdbx_seq_one_letter_code
_entity_poly.pdbx_strand_id
1 'polypeptide(L)' 'MDPTSGWIHVPLTLHGGAVGISFLDGHAELHKWQHLDRLPKVMYSTLFSFNNTGNNSDVQWLQSKTSALR' A
#
# COMPACT_ATOMS: atom_id res chain seq x y z
N MET A 1 -20.80 -8.38 -9.10
CA MET A 1 -19.53 -7.89 -8.53
C MET A 1 -19.63 -6.37 -8.49
N ASP A 2 -19.72 -5.80 -7.30
CA ASP A 2 -19.84 -4.35 -7.12
C ASP A 2 -18.54 -3.66 -7.61
N PRO A 3 -18.60 -2.69 -8.54
CA PRO A 3 -17.42 -1.95 -9.01
C PRO A 3 -16.70 -1.17 -7.90
N THR A 4 -17.25 -1.10 -6.68
CA THR A 4 -16.59 -0.51 -5.51
C THR A 4 -15.61 -1.44 -4.77
N SER A 5 -15.45 -2.70 -5.20
CA SER A 5 -14.55 -3.68 -4.56
C SER A 5 -13.05 -3.46 -4.88
N GLY A 6 -12.64 -2.22 -5.11
CA GLY A 6 -11.26 -1.81 -5.28
C GLY A 6 -10.77 -0.99 -4.09
N TRP A 7 -9.49 -1.07 -3.75
CA TRP A 7 -8.92 -0.16 -2.75
C TRP A 7 -9.03 1.28 -3.26
N ILE A 8 -9.79 2.11 -2.55
CA ILE A 8 -9.93 3.55 -2.85
C ILE A 8 -8.65 4.29 -2.42
N HIS A 9 -7.97 3.78 -1.39
CA HIS A 9 -6.72 4.31 -0.87
C HIS A 9 -5.58 3.33 -1.19
N VAL A 10 -4.70 3.76 -2.08
CA VAL A 10 -3.54 2.98 -2.52
C VAL A 10 -2.26 3.71 -2.12
N PRO A 11 -1.15 2.97 -1.87
CA PRO A 11 0.12 3.61 -1.58
C PRO A 11 0.54 4.55 -2.72
N LEU A 12 1.05 5.71 -2.32
CA LEU A 12 1.36 6.82 -3.22
C LEU A 12 2.87 7.06 -3.24
N THR A 13 3.41 7.46 -4.39
CA THR A 13 4.81 7.90 -4.51
C THR A 13 5.01 9.36 -4.08
N LEU A 14 3.93 10.11 -3.85
CA LEU A 14 3.94 11.58 -3.65
C LEU A 14 4.53 12.09 -2.32
N HIS A 15 4.97 11.24 -1.41
CA HIS A 15 5.69 11.64 -0.19
C HIS A 15 7.14 11.13 -0.18
N GLY A 16 7.87 11.38 -1.27
CA GLY A 16 9.25 10.89 -1.43
C GLY A 16 9.34 9.37 -1.46
N GLY A 17 8.27 8.70 -1.92
CA GLY A 17 8.19 7.25 -1.93
C GLY A 17 8.09 6.62 -0.54
N ALA A 18 7.43 7.30 0.41
CA ALA A 18 7.23 6.79 1.76
C ALA A 18 5.76 6.90 2.22
N VAL A 19 5.46 6.24 3.35
CA VAL A 19 4.16 6.28 4.03
C VAL A 19 4.37 6.43 5.54
N GLY A 20 3.40 7.08 6.20
CA GLY A 20 3.22 7.03 7.65
C GLY A 20 1.99 6.18 7.99
N ILE A 21 2.16 5.20 8.88
CA ILE A 21 1.07 4.36 9.41
C ILE A 21 0.96 4.62 10.90
N SER A 22 -0.27 4.84 11.38
CA SER A 22 -0.58 4.94 12.81
C SER A 22 -1.41 3.74 13.24
N PHE A 23 -1.17 3.25 14.45
CA PHE A 23 -1.77 2.04 15.00
C PHE A 23 -2.73 2.40 16.15
N LEU A 24 -3.67 1.49 16.45
CA LEU A 24 -4.68 1.70 17.50
C LEU A 24 -4.09 1.75 18.92
N ASP A 25 -2.88 1.22 19.12
CA ASP A 25 -2.15 1.29 20.38
C ASP A 25 -1.37 2.62 20.55
N GLY A 26 -1.48 3.54 19.59
CA GLY A 26 -0.84 4.85 19.62
C GLY A 26 0.55 4.90 19.00
N HIS A 27 1.11 3.78 18.53
CA HIS A 27 2.38 3.80 17.80
C HIS A 27 2.21 4.32 16.37
N ALA A 28 3.29 4.83 15.80
CA ALA A 28 3.35 5.17 14.39
C ALA A 28 4.69 4.74 13.78
N GLU A 29 4.65 4.30 12.54
CA GLU A 29 5.83 3.92 11.77
C GLU A 29 5.92 4.71 10.48
N LEU A 30 7.15 5.03 10.09
CA LEU A 30 7.49 5.58 8.78
C LEU A 30 8.19 4.50 7.97
N HIS A 31 7.70 4.27 6.75
CA HIS A 31 8.28 3.28 5.85
C HIS A 31 8.53 3.88 4.48
N LYS A 32 9.74 3.65 3.95
CA LYS A 32 10.12 4.01 2.59
C LYS A 32 9.94 2.79 1.70
N TRP A 33 9.13 2.93 0.66
CA TRP A 33 8.87 1.87 -0.29
C TRP A 33 10.15 1.46 -1.01
N GLN A 34 10.38 0.15 -1.09
CA GLN A 34 11.52 -0.41 -1.79
C GLN A 34 11.27 -0.56 -3.29
N HIS A 35 10.01 -0.74 -3.69
CA HIS A 35 9.60 -0.97 -5.07
C HIS A 35 8.64 0.12 -5.59
N LEU A 36 9.16 1.34 -5.77
CA LEU A 36 8.39 2.48 -6.29
C LEU A 36 7.85 2.26 -7.71
N ASP A 37 8.53 1.44 -8.50
CA ASP A 37 8.14 1.01 -9.84
C ASP A 37 6.88 0.12 -9.84
N ARG A 38 6.57 -0.50 -8.70
CA ARG A 38 5.37 -1.33 -8.50
C ARG A 38 4.18 -0.56 -7.91
N LEU A 39 4.37 0.74 -7.64
CA LEU A 39 3.30 1.62 -7.21
C LEU A 39 2.65 2.29 -8.43
N PRO A 40 1.32 2.47 -8.43
CA PRO A 40 0.65 3.17 -9.51
C PRO A 40 1.16 4.60 -9.61
N LYS A 41 1.31 5.06 -10.84
CA LYS A 41 1.37 6.50 -11.10
C LYS A 41 0.01 7.10 -10.77
N VAL A 42 0.02 8.25 -10.08
CA VAL A 42 -1.21 8.99 -9.74
C VAL A 42 -1.84 9.51 -11.02
N MET A 43 -2.89 8.83 -11.48
CA MET A 43 -3.69 9.24 -12.62
C MET A 43 -5.13 9.34 -12.14
N TYR A 44 -5.68 10.57 -12.09
CA TYR A 44 -7.04 10.88 -11.62
C TYR A 44 -8.14 10.37 -12.58
N SER A 45 -7.93 9.21 -13.20
CA SER A 45 -8.72 8.71 -14.34
C SER A 45 -9.00 7.21 -14.30
N THR A 46 -8.48 6.45 -13.34
CA THR A 46 -8.58 4.98 -13.38
C THR A 46 -8.68 4.35 -11.99
N LEU A 47 -9.60 3.40 -11.81
CA LEU A 47 -9.66 2.54 -10.64
C LEU A 47 -8.41 1.64 -10.62
N PHE A 48 -7.72 1.62 -9.49
CA PHE A 48 -6.47 0.90 -9.37
C PHE A 48 -6.70 -0.62 -9.35
N SER A 49 -5.92 -1.33 -10.17
CA SER A 49 -5.84 -2.79 -10.13
C SER A 49 -4.44 -3.18 -9.68
N PHE A 50 -4.35 -3.94 -8.59
CA PHE A 50 -3.08 -4.47 -8.11
C PHE A 50 -2.62 -5.58 -9.05
N ASN A 51 -1.48 -5.39 -9.71
CA ASN A 51 -0.73 -6.50 -10.28
C ASN A 51 0.33 -6.95 -9.26
N ASN A 52 -0.12 -7.57 -8.16
CA ASN A 52 0.76 -8.00 -7.08
C ASN A 52 1.38 -9.38 -7.41
N THR A 53 2.05 -9.45 -8.56
CA THR A 53 2.75 -10.66 -9.00
C THR A 53 4.16 -10.66 -8.39
N GLY A 54 4.35 -11.43 -7.31
CA GLY A 54 5.69 -11.81 -6.82
C GLY A 54 6.06 -11.38 -5.40
N ASN A 55 7.32 -11.67 -5.03
CA ASN A 55 7.95 -11.46 -3.73
C ASN A 55 8.20 -9.96 -3.48
N ASN A 56 7.15 -9.19 -3.16
CA ASN A 56 7.26 -7.76 -2.84
C ASN A 56 7.47 -7.56 -1.32
N SER A 57 8.65 -7.08 -0.94
CA SER A 57 9.02 -6.80 0.45
C SER A 57 8.13 -5.73 1.10
N ASP A 58 7.63 -4.76 0.33
CA ASP A 58 6.73 -3.72 0.85
C ASP A 58 5.37 -4.30 1.25
N VAL A 59 4.88 -5.29 0.51
CA VAL A 59 3.63 -6.00 0.81
C VAL A 59 3.82 -6.91 2.01
N GLN A 60 4.95 -7.61 2.10
CA GLN A 60 5.28 -8.45 3.27
C GLN A 60 5.46 -7.63 4.53
N TRP A 61 6.12 -6.48 4.42
CA TRP A 61 6.24 -5.52 5.51
C TRP A 61 4.86 -5.08 5.96
N LEU A 62 3.97 -4.65 5.06
CA LEU A 62 2.61 -4.25 5.42
C LEU A 62 1.82 -5.40 6.07
N GLN A 63 1.94 -6.63 5.54
CA GLN A 63 1.35 -7.83 6.13
C GLN A 63 1.90 -8.11 7.53
N SER A 64 3.17 -7.82 7.82
CA SER A 64 3.72 -7.98 9.19
C SER A 64 3.12 -7.02 10.21
N LYS A 65 2.40 -5.99 9.77
CA LYS A 65 1.75 -4.97 10.60
C LYS A 65 0.27 -5.25 10.88
N THR A 66 -0.26 -6.37 10.38
CA THR A 66 -1.63 -6.79 10.65
C THR A 66 -1.69 -7.80 11.78
N SER A 67 -2.77 -7.77 12.56
CA SER A 67 -3.10 -8.84 13.51
C SER A 67 -3.89 -9.98 12.85
N ALA A 68 -4.30 -9.82 11.59
CA ALA A 68 -4.98 -10.88 10.86
C ALA A 68 -4.06 -12.10 10.70
N LEU A 69 -4.66 -13.29 10.74
CA LEU A 69 -3.93 -14.54 10.51
C LEU A 69 -3.34 -14.56 9.09
N ARG A 70 -2.16 -15.15 8.98
CA ARG A 70 -1.45 -15.34 7.72
C ARG A 70 -2.11 -16.40 6.84
#